data_AF-A0A402CQV0-F1
#
_entry.id   AF-A0A402CQV0-F1
#
_cell.length_a   1.000
_cell.length_b   1.000
_cell.length_c   1.000
_cell.angle_alpha   90.00
_cell.angle_beta   90.00
_cell.angle_gamma   90.00
#
_symmetry.space_group_name_H-M   'P 1'
#
loop_
_entity.id
_entity.type
_entity.pdbx_description
1 polymer ?
#
loop_
_entity_poly.entity_id
_entity_poly.type
_entity_poly.pdbx_seq_one_letter_code
_entity_poly.pdbx_strand_id
1 'polypeptide(L)'
;MITSHRLASLTAAVAVLSCVAAATAQAPTKLRTIHASRAKRYEATCKYPVLRSNTPLAELANRTIAADVRKQQQAFVRMALQETAKEPPRNPYGFDASPMYQRYWFPRLYSVGMEFYEYTDGAHGNSYRVMYNFAEVDGKPQRMFLKDFFTNGSDYRKQVETKLMDKLHHDSRADFIGEVVQLSPTQLNRFVVEPDGLRFWFDPYEVAAYAQGPVDIKLTLAELGPDFKRSLLLAR
;
A
#
# COMPACT_ATOMS: atom_id res chain seq x y z
N MET A 1 -47.22 -50.71 -32.19
CA MET A 1 -46.52 -49.55 -32.79
C MET A 1 -46.81 -48.31 -31.96
N ILE A 2 -45.76 -47.79 -31.34
CA ILE A 2 -45.48 -46.39 -30.99
C ILE A 2 -46.46 -45.67 -30.02
N THR A 3 -46.00 -45.69 -28.78
CA THR A 3 -46.26 -44.80 -27.63
C THR A 3 -46.02 -43.31 -27.95
N SER A 4 -46.82 -42.40 -27.40
CA SER A 4 -46.41 -41.01 -27.20
C SER A 4 -46.81 -40.51 -25.81
N HIS A 5 -45.83 -40.47 -24.90
CA HIS A 5 -45.91 -39.84 -23.59
C HIS A 5 -45.91 -38.31 -23.74
N ARG A 6 -46.85 -37.63 -23.07
CA ARG A 6 -46.79 -36.18 -22.86
C ARG A 6 -45.75 -35.90 -21.78
N LEU A 7 -44.59 -35.39 -22.18
CA LEU A 7 -43.59 -34.82 -21.29
C LEU A 7 -44.03 -33.42 -20.88
N ALA A 8 -44.32 -33.25 -19.59
CA ALA A 8 -44.43 -31.94 -18.95
C ALA A 8 -43.02 -31.34 -18.84
N SER A 9 -42.73 -30.33 -19.66
CA SER A 9 -41.51 -29.55 -19.58
C SER A 9 -41.58 -28.59 -18.39
N LEU A 10 -41.03 -29.01 -17.23
CA LEU A 10 -40.63 -28.10 -16.16
C LEU A 10 -39.44 -27.28 -16.65
N THR A 11 -39.67 -26.05 -17.09
CA THR A 11 -38.61 -25.03 -17.17
C THR A 11 -38.26 -24.59 -15.75
N ALA A 12 -37.21 -25.19 -15.18
CA ALA A 12 -36.57 -24.67 -13.99
C ALA A 12 -35.92 -23.33 -14.34
N ALA A 13 -36.51 -22.22 -13.87
CA ALA A 13 -35.87 -20.92 -13.87
C ALA A 13 -34.68 -20.98 -12.91
N VAL A 14 -33.48 -21.23 -13.44
CA VAL A 14 -32.24 -20.99 -12.71
C VAL A 14 -32.15 -19.48 -12.52
N ALA A 15 -32.50 -19.02 -11.32
CA ALA A 15 -32.15 -17.68 -10.88
C ALA A 15 -30.63 -17.59 -10.92
N VAL A 16 -30.09 -17.00 -11.99
CA VAL A 16 -28.72 -16.51 -12.01
C VAL A 16 -28.68 -15.43 -10.93
N LEU A 17 -28.20 -15.83 -9.75
CA LEU A 17 -27.86 -14.90 -8.70
C LEU A 17 -26.72 -14.07 -9.27
N SER A 18 -27.06 -12.94 -9.89
CA SER A 18 -26.11 -11.93 -10.28
C SER A 18 -25.39 -11.51 -9.00
N CYS A 19 -24.21 -12.08 -8.74
CA CYS A 19 -23.26 -11.51 -7.80
C CYS A 19 -23.03 -10.09 -8.29
N VAL A 20 -23.72 -9.14 -7.66
CA VAL A 20 -23.35 -7.74 -7.73
C VAL A 20 -21.94 -7.72 -7.19
N ALA A 21 -20.96 -7.65 -8.09
CA ALA A 21 -19.62 -7.23 -7.73
C ALA A 21 -19.83 -5.90 -7.02
N ALA A 22 -19.69 -5.90 -5.69
CA ALA A 22 -19.80 -4.70 -4.89
C ALA A 22 -18.73 -3.76 -5.44
N ALA A 23 -19.14 -2.82 -6.28
CA ALA A 23 -18.28 -1.76 -6.77
C ALA A 23 -17.71 -1.10 -5.53
N THR A 24 -16.41 -1.26 -5.33
CA THR A 24 -15.70 -0.74 -4.17
C THR A 24 -15.75 0.76 -4.25
N ALA A 25 -16.69 1.37 -3.54
CA ALA A 25 -16.82 2.81 -3.49
C ALA A 25 -15.57 3.39 -2.81
N GLN A 26 -14.61 3.82 -3.62
CA GLN A 26 -13.53 4.69 -3.18
C GLN A 26 -14.14 5.85 -2.40
N ALA A 27 -13.66 6.16 -1.20
CA ALA A 27 -14.07 7.42 -0.57
C ALA A 27 -13.72 8.56 -1.52
N PRO A 28 -14.56 9.61 -1.57
CA PRO A 28 -14.11 10.84 -2.17
C PRO A 28 -12.90 11.35 -1.37
N THR A 29 -11.72 11.28 -1.98
CA THR A 29 -10.50 11.90 -1.49
C THR A 29 -10.30 13.25 -2.19
N LYS A 30 -9.57 14.16 -1.55
CA LYS A 30 -8.96 15.31 -2.21
C LYS A 30 -7.45 15.24 -1.99
N LEU A 31 -6.68 15.69 -2.98
CA LEU A 31 -5.24 15.85 -2.79
C LEU A 31 -4.99 17.16 -2.04
N ARG A 32 -4.12 17.09 -1.04
CA ARG A 32 -3.53 18.27 -0.41
C ARG A 32 -2.06 18.34 -0.80
N THR A 33 -1.62 19.53 -1.15
CA THR A 33 -0.21 19.82 -1.47
C THR A 33 0.40 20.64 -0.36
N ILE A 34 1.63 20.31 0.01
CA ILE A 34 2.53 21.20 0.76
C ILE A 34 3.76 21.43 -0.09
N HIS A 35 4.28 22.65 -0.06
CA HIS A 35 5.42 23.06 -0.87
C HIS A 35 6.38 23.87 -0.01
N ALA A 36 7.68 23.63 -0.18
CA ALA A 36 8.75 24.43 0.36
C ALA A 36 9.86 24.51 -0.69
N SER A 37 10.45 25.69 -0.88
CA SER A 37 11.53 25.86 -1.85
C SER A 37 12.50 26.96 -1.42
N ARG A 38 13.70 26.89 -1.97
CA ARG A 38 14.68 27.96 -1.92
C ARG A 38 15.40 28.01 -3.27
N ALA A 39 15.31 29.17 -3.93
CA ALA A 39 15.82 29.37 -5.29
C ALA A 39 17.25 28.83 -5.44
N LYS A 40 17.48 28.05 -6.50
CA LYS A 40 18.76 27.39 -6.83
C LYS A 40 19.30 26.40 -5.78
N ARG A 41 18.55 26.09 -4.72
CA ARG A 41 19.00 25.17 -3.65
C ARG A 41 18.13 23.93 -3.56
N TYR A 42 16.82 24.10 -3.38
CA TYR A 42 15.92 22.96 -3.33
C TYR A 42 14.48 23.32 -3.69
N GLU A 43 13.74 22.29 -4.10
CA GLU A 43 12.29 22.27 -4.23
C GLU A 43 11.75 21.00 -3.56
N ALA A 44 10.73 21.16 -2.72
CA ALA A 44 10.10 20.06 -2.01
C ALA A 44 8.58 20.16 -2.13
N THR A 45 7.96 19.31 -2.95
CA THR A 45 6.52 19.30 -3.23
C THR A 45 5.90 17.97 -2.84
N CYS A 46 5.12 17.94 -1.77
CA CYS A 46 4.44 16.72 -1.32
C CYS A 46 2.92 16.82 -1.53
N LYS A 47 2.38 15.90 -2.34
CA LYS A 47 0.94 15.72 -2.56
C LYS A 47 0.48 14.46 -1.84
N TYR A 48 -0.58 14.54 -1.04
CA TYR A 48 -1.11 13.37 -0.32
C TYR A 48 -2.63 13.42 -0.19
N PRO A 49 -3.29 12.26 -0.07
CA PRO A 49 -4.74 12.18 -0.04
C PRO A 49 -5.29 12.56 1.33
N VAL A 50 -6.46 13.21 1.30
CA VAL A 50 -7.27 13.57 2.45
C VAL A 50 -8.68 13.04 2.21
N LEU A 51 -9.16 12.14 3.07
CA LEU A 51 -10.53 11.66 3.06
C LEU A 51 -11.48 12.81 3.39
N ARG A 52 -12.58 12.95 2.64
CA ARG A 52 -13.61 13.99 2.90
C ARG A 52 -14.61 13.62 4.00
N SER A 53 -14.59 12.37 4.47
CA SER A 53 -15.45 11.89 5.55
C SER A 53 -15.01 12.45 6.91
N ASN A 54 -15.97 12.65 7.82
CA ASN A 54 -15.73 13.07 9.21
C ASN A 54 -15.80 11.89 10.19
N THR A 55 -15.57 10.66 9.73
CA THR A 55 -15.51 9.50 10.63
C THR A 55 -14.21 9.53 11.46
N PRO A 56 -14.21 8.95 12.68
CA PRO A 56 -13.00 8.84 13.50
C PRO A 56 -11.83 8.16 12.76
N LEU A 57 -12.12 7.18 11.90
CA LEU A 57 -11.12 6.54 11.05
C LEU A 57 -10.52 7.51 10.02
N ALA A 58 -11.36 8.30 9.36
CA ALA A 58 -10.91 9.28 8.38
C ALA A 58 -10.06 10.37 9.04
N GLU A 59 -10.46 10.83 10.22
CA GLU A 59 -9.67 11.79 11.00
C GLU A 59 -8.32 11.23 11.42
N LEU A 60 -8.27 9.99 11.94
CA LEU A 60 -7.02 9.32 12.29
C LEU A 60 -6.11 9.22 11.07
N ALA A 61 -6.61 8.69 9.95
CA ALA A 61 -5.85 8.56 8.72
C ALA A 61 -5.31 9.90 8.22
N ASN A 62 -6.19 10.91 8.12
CA ASN A 62 -5.84 12.24 7.64
C ASN A 62 -4.76 12.89 8.51
N ARG A 63 -4.86 12.80 9.85
CA ARG A 63 -3.86 13.35 10.76
C ARG A 63 -2.53 12.59 10.67
N THR A 64 -2.55 11.26 10.65
CA THR A 64 -1.34 10.44 10.60
C THR A 64 -0.56 10.67 9.30
N ILE A 65 -1.22 10.59 8.15
CA ILE A 65 -0.58 10.79 6.84
C ILE A 65 -0.02 12.21 6.74
N ALA A 66 -0.80 13.21 7.14
CA ALA A 66 -0.36 14.61 7.12
C ALA A 66 0.86 14.86 8.00
N ALA A 67 0.88 14.29 9.21
CA ALA A 67 2.00 14.44 10.14
C ALA A 67 3.26 13.80 9.57
N ASP A 68 3.15 12.60 9.01
CA ASP A 68 4.31 11.88 8.49
C ASP A 68 4.87 12.52 7.22
N VAL A 69 4.01 12.88 6.25
CA VAL A 69 4.44 13.60 5.04
C VAL A 69 5.14 14.92 5.39
N ARG A 70 4.60 15.70 6.34
CA ARG A 70 5.25 16.92 6.81
C ARG A 70 6.58 16.63 7.48
N LYS A 71 6.66 15.61 8.32
CA LYS A 71 7.91 15.21 8.99
C LYS A 71 9.00 14.89 7.97
N GLN A 72 8.68 14.12 6.94
CA GLN A 72 9.61 13.73 5.90
C GLN A 72 10.04 14.93 5.04
N GLN A 73 9.09 15.77 4.59
CA GLN A 73 9.43 17.01 3.87
C GLN A 73 10.34 17.93 4.71
N GLN A 74 10.05 18.09 6.00
CA GLN A 74 10.87 18.92 6.89
C GLN A 74 12.26 18.32 7.13
N ALA A 75 12.38 16.99 7.17
CA ALA A 75 13.69 16.33 7.26
C ALA A 75 14.53 16.62 6.02
N PHE A 76 13.94 16.45 4.83
CA PHE A 76 14.59 16.82 3.58
C PHE A 76 14.98 18.31 3.55
N VAL A 77 14.06 19.23 3.88
CA VAL A 77 14.34 20.68 3.88
C VAL A 77 15.49 21.04 4.82
N ARG A 78 15.55 20.43 6.02
CA ARG A 78 16.67 20.65 6.95
C ARG A 78 17.99 20.17 6.36
N MET A 79 18.00 18.96 5.80
CA MET A 79 19.19 18.41 5.12
C MET A 79 19.61 19.31 3.96
N ALA A 80 18.69 19.66 3.06
CA ALA A 80 18.97 20.49 1.90
C ALA A 80 19.52 21.87 2.31
N LEU A 81 18.95 22.51 3.35
CA LEU A 81 19.49 23.77 3.87
C LEU A 81 20.90 23.62 4.41
N GLN A 82 21.21 22.52 5.09
CA GLN A 82 22.53 22.25 5.66
C GLN A 82 23.58 21.97 4.56
N GLU A 83 23.27 21.08 3.62
CA GLU A 83 24.23 20.66 2.59
C GLU A 83 24.45 21.76 1.54
N THR A 84 23.37 22.39 1.04
CA THR A 84 23.49 23.46 0.03
C THR A 84 24.08 24.77 0.57
N ALA A 85 24.27 24.87 1.89
CA ALA A 85 25.02 25.97 2.50
C ALA A 85 26.54 25.74 2.48
N LYS A 86 26.99 24.47 2.46
CA LYS A 86 28.40 24.11 2.33
C LYS A 86 28.88 24.29 0.89
N GLU A 87 28.09 23.76 -0.04
CA GLU A 87 28.36 23.81 -1.48
C GLU A 87 27.05 24.02 -2.24
N PRO A 88 26.93 25.07 -3.07
CA PRO A 88 25.76 25.22 -3.93
C PRO A 88 25.67 24.07 -4.92
N PRO A 89 24.49 23.42 -5.07
CA PRO A 89 24.36 22.31 -5.99
C PRO A 89 24.27 22.81 -7.44
N ARG A 90 24.65 21.97 -8.42
CA ARG A 90 24.53 22.32 -9.85
C ARG A 90 23.06 22.40 -10.24
N ASN A 91 22.26 21.47 -9.75
CA ASN A 91 20.81 21.45 -9.86
C ASN A 91 20.17 21.54 -8.47
N PRO A 92 19.02 22.21 -8.30
CA PRO A 92 18.32 22.20 -7.02
C PRO A 92 18.01 20.78 -6.55
N TYR A 93 18.17 20.52 -5.26
CA TYR A 93 17.72 19.27 -4.66
C TYR A 93 16.20 19.15 -4.80
N GLY A 94 15.70 17.94 -5.06
CA GLY A 94 14.27 17.68 -5.25
C GLY A 94 13.73 16.75 -4.18
N PHE A 95 12.52 17.02 -3.70
CA PHE A 95 11.78 16.08 -2.86
C PHE A 95 10.30 16.08 -3.22
N ASP A 96 9.82 14.96 -3.73
CA ASP A 96 8.44 14.80 -4.16
C ASP A 96 7.76 13.71 -3.35
N ALA A 97 6.48 13.88 -3.07
CA ALA A 97 5.64 12.80 -2.55
C ALA A 97 4.32 12.73 -3.29
N SER A 98 3.85 11.52 -3.58
CA SER A 98 2.56 11.30 -4.24
C SER A 98 1.91 9.98 -3.83
N PRO A 99 0.58 9.87 -3.86
CA PRO A 99 -0.07 8.59 -3.62
C PRO A 99 0.06 7.66 -4.83
N MET A 100 0.43 6.40 -4.60
CA MET A 100 0.49 5.36 -5.64
C MET A 100 -0.72 4.41 -5.62
N TYR A 101 -1.28 4.19 -4.44
CA TYR A 101 -2.40 3.28 -4.22
C TYR A 101 -3.31 3.89 -3.18
N GLN A 102 -4.61 3.80 -3.40
CA GLN A 102 -5.60 4.19 -2.42
C GLN A 102 -6.76 3.21 -2.52
N ARG A 103 -7.23 2.75 -1.38
CA ARG A 103 -8.46 1.99 -1.28
C ARG A 103 -9.15 2.30 0.01
N TYR A 104 -10.44 2.57 -0.11
CA TYR A 104 -11.27 2.82 1.04
C TYR A 104 -12.51 1.95 0.96
N TRP A 105 -12.68 1.09 1.96
CA TRP A 105 -13.96 0.46 2.26
C TRP A 105 -14.61 1.26 3.36
N PHE A 106 -15.43 2.23 2.96
CA PHE A 106 -16.20 3.03 3.91
C PHE A 106 -17.08 2.12 4.80
N PRO A 107 -17.19 2.39 6.11
CA PRO A 107 -16.37 3.31 6.91
C PRO A 107 -15.17 2.64 7.61
N ARG A 108 -14.86 1.37 7.30
CA ARG A 108 -14.12 0.47 8.20
C ARG A 108 -12.65 0.23 7.87
N LEU A 109 -12.21 0.46 6.63
CA LEU A 109 -10.82 0.18 6.24
C LEU A 109 -10.34 1.22 5.22
N TYR A 110 -9.19 1.82 5.48
CA TYR A 110 -8.47 2.67 4.56
C TYR A 110 -7.05 2.18 4.40
N SER A 111 -6.64 1.94 3.15
CA SER A 111 -5.29 1.54 2.79
C SER A 111 -4.74 2.51 1.76
N VAL A 112 -3.53 3.02 1.98
CA VAL A 112 -2.91 3.99 1.10
C VAL A 112 -1.41 3.79 1.02
N GLY A 113 -0.88 3.77 -0.20
CA GLY A 113 0.54 3.78 -0.48
C GLY A 113 1.00 5.14 -0.94
N MET A 114 2.10 5.62 -0.38
CA MET A 114 2.76 6.86 -0.74
C MET A 114 4.15 6.55 -1.30
N GLU A 115 4.49 7.18 -2.42
CA GLU A 115 5.84 7.22 -2.94
C GLU A 115 6.48 8.55 -2.54
N PHE A 116 7.74 8.47 -2.13
CA PHE A 116 8.61 9.61 -1.89
C PHE A 116 9.80 9.49 -2.84
N TYR A 117 10.16 10.58 -3.50
CA TYR A 117 11.32 10.70 -4.38
C TYR A 117 12.24 11.78 -3.83
N GLU A 118 13.54 11.51 -3.79
CA GLU A 118 14.57 12.44 -3.34
C GLU A 118 15.70 12.54 -4.37
N TYR A 119 16.13 13.76 -4.68
CA TYR A 119 17.27 14.04 -5.55
C TYR A 119 18.19 15.05 -4.89
N THR A 120 19.50 14.75 -4.87
CA THR A 120 20.52 15.55 -4.18
C THR A 120 21.73 15.86 -5.07
N ASP A 121 21.49 16.20 -6.35
CA ASP A 121 22.50 16.56 -7.36
C ASP A 121 23.48 15.44 -7.77
N GLY A 122 23.09 14.19 -7.51
CA GLY A 122 23.79 12.97 -7.96
C GLY A 122 23.42 12.53 -9.39
N ALA A 123 23.79 11.29 -9.73
CA ALA A 123 23.51 10.70 -11.04
C ALA A 123 21.99 10.49 -11.29
N HIS A 124 21.26 10.14 -10.24
CA HIS A 124 19.81 9.98 -10.25
C HIS A 124 19.24 10.25 -8.85
N GLY A 125 17.92 10.43 -8.74
CA GLY A 125 17.25 10.44 -7.44
C GLY A 125 16.94 9.03 -6.96
N ASN A 126 16.40 8.91 -5.75
CA ASN A 126 15.95 7.63 -5.21
C ASN A 126 14.50 7.72 -4.75
N SER A 127 13.77 6.62 -4.90
CA SER A 127 12.39 6.53 -4.43
C SER A 127 12.25 5.50 -3.33
N TYR A 128 11.46 5.83 -2.32
CA TYR A 128 11.06 4.88 -1.28
C TYR A 128 9.57 5.02 -1.01
N ARG A 129 8.98 3.99 -0.39
CA ARG A 129 7.53 3.90 -0.25
C ARG A 129 7.13 3.70 1.19
N VAL A 130 6.04 4.37 1.57
CA VAL A 130 5.41 4.22 2.88
C VAL A 130 3.96 3.82 2.69
N MET A 131 3.57 2.73 3.34
CA MET A 131 2.19 2.23 3.31
C MET A 131 1.51 2.52 4.64
N TYR A 132 0.26 2.91 4.57
CA TYR A 132 -0.58 3.17 5.73
C TYR A 132 -1.87 2.36 5.60
N ASN A 133 -2.15 1.59 6.64
CA ASN A 133 -3.38 0.84 6.76
C ASN A 133 -4.08 1.31 8.04
N PHE A 134 -5.38 1.56 7.96
CA PHE A 134 -6.21 1.99 9.07
C PHE A 134 -7.49 1.19 9.03
N ALA A 135 -7.92 0.66 10.17
CA ALA A 135 -9.20 -0.02 10.27
C ALA A 135 -9.95 0.37 11.54
N GLU A 136 -11.26 0.16 11.51
CA GLU A 136 -12.08 0.11 12.71
C GLU A 136 -12.17 -1.33 13.22
N VAL A 137 -11.62 -1.57 14.41
CA VAL A 137 -11.70 -2.85 15.11
C VAL A 137 -12.40 -2.61 16.43
N ASP A 138 -13.45 -3.38 16.70
CA ASP A 138 -14.28 -3.25 17.90
C ASP A 138 -14.79 -1.81 18.15
N GLY A 139 -15.19 -1.14 17.07
CA GLY A 139 -15.69 0.24 17.10
C GLY A 139 -14.62 1.32 17.31
N LYS A 140 -13.33 0.95 17.31
CA LYS A 140 -12.22 1.90 17.52
C LYS A 140 -11.35 2.02 16.28
N PRO A 141 -11.12 3.25 15.77
CA PRO A 141 -10.18 3.47 14.67
C PRO A 141 -8.75 3.24 15.14
N GLN A 142 -7.96 2.53 14.35
CA GLN A 142 -6.54 2.31 14.64
C GLN A 142 -5.71 2.24 13.37
N ARG A 143 -4.40 2.52 13.50
CA ARG A 143 -3.41 2.20 12.48
C ARG A 143 -3.09 0.71 12.57
N MET A 144 -3.18 0.04 11.43
CA MET A 144 -2.97 -1.40 11.31
C MET A 144 -1.55 -1.68 10.80
N PHE A 145 -0.92 -2.68 11.40
CA PHE A 145 0.33 -3.29 10.96
C PHE A 145 0.05 -4.75 10.57
N LEU A 146 1.02 -5.41 9.93
CA LEU A 146 0.84 -6.78 9.42
C LEU A 146 0.26 -7.70 10.50
N LYS A 147 0.82 -7.66 11.71
CA LYS A 147 0.37 -8.45 12.87
C LYS A 147 -1.12 -8.32 13.18
N ASP A 148 -1.72 -7.16 12.95
CA ASP A 148 -3.10 -6.88 13.36
C ASP A 148 -4.10 -7.58 12.42
N PHE A 149 -3.66 -7.97 11.21
CA PHE A 149 -4.43 -8.76 10.26
C PHE A 149 -4.45 -10.26 10.57
N PHE A 150 -3.71 -10.73 11.59
CA PHE A 150 -3.63 -12.14 11.94
C PHE A 150 -4.12 -12.41 13.36
N THR A 151 -4.55 -13.64 13.62
CA THR A 151 -4.93 -14.14 14.95
C THR A 151 -3.76 -13.95 15.94
N ASN A 152 -4.09 -13.59 17.18
CA ASN A 152 -3.07 -13.38 18.21
C ASN A 152 -2.34 -14.70 18.50
N GLY A 153 -1.01 -14.67 18.54
CA GLY A 153 -0.17 -15.85 18.78
C GLY A 153 0.13 -16.69 17.54
N SER A 154 -0.42 -16.36 16.36
CA SER A 154 -0.02 -17.00 15.10
C SER A 154 1.43 -16.67 14.72
N ASP A 155 2.09 -17.59 14.01
CA ASP A 155 3.40 -17.37 13.40
C ASP A 155 3.26 -16.68 12.02
N TYR A 156 2.43 -15.63 11.96
CA TYR A 156 2.12 -14.92 10.73
C TYR A 156 3.37 -14.38 10.05
N ARG A 157 4.38 -13.98 10.83
CA ARG A 157 5.62 -13.41 10.30
C ARG A 157 6.32 -14.44 9.43
N LYS A 158 6.62 -15.63 9.98
CA LYS A 158 7.29 -16.69 9.24
C LYS A 158 6.47 -17.09 8.02
N GLN A 159 5.17 -17.27 8.18
CA GLN A 159 4.29 -17.66 7.08
C GLN A 159 4.30 -16.66 5.92
N VAL A 160 4.11 -15.37 6.22
CA VAL A 160 4.10 -14.31 5.20
C VAL A 160 5.47 -14.18 4.55
N GLU A 161 6.52 -14.16 5.36
CA GLU A 161 7.90 -14.06 4.88
C GLU A 161 8.26 -15.22 3.95
N THR A 162 7.95 -16.47 4.31
CA THR A 162 8.16 -17.62 3.43
C THR A 162 7.44 -17.45 2.09
N LYS A 163 6.17 -17.02 2.09
CA LYS A 163 5.43 -16.81 0.84
C LYS A 163 5.96 -15.65 0.00
N LEU A 164 6.44 -14.58 0.63
CA LEU A 164 7.07 -13.47 -0.09
C LEU A 164 8.39 -13.91 -0.71
N MET A 165 9.26 -14.55 0.06
CA MET A 165 10.54 -15.07 -0.42
C MET A 165 10.31 -16.06 -1.58
N ASP A 166 9.42 -17.04 -1.42
CA ASP A 166 9.08 -18.00 -2.49
C ASP A 166 8.72 -17.28 -3.80
N LYS A 167 7.88 -16.25 -3.73
CA LYS A 167 7.44 -15.51 -4.93
C LYS A 167 8.54 -14.63 -5.50
N LEU A 168 9.33 -13.97 -4.66
CA LEU A 168 10.47 -13.18 -5.10
C LEU A 168 11.53 -14.03 -5.80
N HIS A 169 11.80 -15.25 -5.30
CA HIS A 169 12.72 -16.20 -5.95
C HIS A 169 12.26 -16.63 -7.36
N HIS A 170 10.98 -16.47 -7.68
CA HIS A 170 10.40 -16.76 -9.00
C HIS A 170 10.03 -15.49 -9.78
N ASP A 171 10.36 -14.30 -9.27
CA ASP A 171 10.11 -13.03 -9.94
C ASP A 171 11.36 -12.58 -10.68
N SER A 172 11.28 -12.51 -12.02
CA SER A 172 12.43 -12.14 -12.86
C SER A 172 12.94 -10.72 -12.64
N ARG A 173 12.18 -9.86 -11.94
CA ARG A 173 12.61 -8.51 -11.57
C ARG A 173 13.53 -8.51 -10.35
N ALA A 174 13.44 -9.53 -9.48
CA ALA A 174 14.12 -9.57 -8.19
C ALA A 174 15.53 -10.18 -8.29
N ASP A 175 16.42 -9.54 -9.05
CA ASP A 175 17.76 -10.07 -9.36
C ASP A 175 18.73 -10.15 -8.17
N PHE A 176 18.44 -9.49 -7.03
CA PHE A 176 19.22 -9.59 -5.79
C PHE A 176 18.64 -10.56 -4.77
N ILE A 177 17.51 -11.23 -5.06
CA ILE A 177 16.83 -12.06 -4.06
C ILE A 177 17.71 -13.17 -3.47
N GLY A 178 18.68 -13.69 -4.23
CA GLY A 178 19.63 -14.69 -3.74
C GLY A 178 20.54 -14.22 -2.60
N GLU A 179 20.64 -12.90 -2.36
CA GLU A 179 21.43 -12.30 -1.28
C GLU A 179 20.58 -11.99 -0.03
N VAL A 180 19.24 -12.07 -0.15
CA VAL A 180 18.31 -11.74 0.92
C VAL A 180 18.06 -12.97 1.78
N VAL A 181 18.55 -12.93 3.03
CA VAL A 181 18.36 -14.04 3.98
C VAL A 181 17.01 -13.97 4.69
N GLN A 182 16.56 -12.75 5.04
CA GLN A 182 15.32 -12.53 5.78
C GLN A 182 14.76 -11.14 5.48
N LEU A 183 13.44 -10.99 5.58
CA LEU A 183 12.77 -9.70 5.45
C LEU A 183 12.71 -8.96 6.80
N SER A 184 13.02 -7.68 6.76
CA SER A 184 12.92 -6.81 7.92
C SER A 184 11.45 -6.54 8.31
N PRO A 185 11.18 -6.16 9.57
CA PRO A 185 9.84 -5.71 9.99
C PRO A 185 9.29 -4.55 9.16
N THR A 186 10.17 -3.66 8.67
CA THR A 186 9.77 -2.53 7.81
C THR A 186 9.27 -3.02 6.46
N GLN A 187 10.00 -3.93 5.81
CA GLN A 187 9.59 -4.54 4.53
C GLN A 187 8.26 -5.30 4.67
N LEU A 188 8.11 -6.09 5.74
CA LEU A 188 6.87 -6.83 6.03
C LEU A 188 5.68 -5.91 6.36
N ASN A 189 5.91 -4.65 6.76
CA ASN A 189 4.85 -3.67 6.97
C ASN A 189 4.63 -2.72 5.78
N ARG A 190 5.38 -2.90 4.67
CA ARG A 190 5.22 -2.13 3.45
C ARG A 190 4.20 -2.81 2.53
N PHE A 191 2.95 -2.85 2.97
CA PHE A 191 1.85 -3.44 2.20
C PHE A 191 0.61 -2.56 2.15
N VAL A 192 -0.17 -2.73 1.09
CA VAL A 192 -1.55 -2.24 1.01
C VAL A 192 -2.53 -3.40 1.03
N VAL A 193 -3.77 -3.10 1.39
CA VAL A 193 -4.84 -4.06 1.50
C VAL A 193 -5.67 -4.07 0.20
N GLU A 194 -5.81 -5.24 -0.39
CA GLU A 194 -6.58 -5.54 -1.60
C GLU A 194 -7.80 -6.43 -1.26
N PRO A 195 -8.83 -6.56 -2.12
CA PRO A 195 -10.06 -7.32 -1.79
C PRO A 195 -9.81 -8.80 -1.50
N ASP A 196 -8.79 -9.34 -2.12
CA ASP A 196 -8.45 -10.75 -2.17
C ASP A 196 -7.04 -11.00 -1.62
N GLY A 197 -6.45 -10.06 -0.87
CA GLY A 197 -5.13 -10.25 -0.30
C GLY A 197 -4.43 -8.97 0.17
N LEU A 198 -3.12 -9.08 0.29
CA LEU A 198 -2.21 -7.98 0.60
C LEU A 198 -1.18 -7.86 -0.54
N ARG A 199 -0.86 -6.64 -0.95
CA ARG A 199 0.25 -6.38 -1.89
C ARG A 199 1.38 -5.70 -1.15
N PHE A 200 2.58 -6.28 -1.23
CA PHE A 200 3.81 -5.82 -0.60
C PHE A 200 4.70 -5.15 -1.63
N TRP A 201 5.46 -4.15 -1.21
CA TRP A 201 6.45 -3.48 -2.05
C TRP A 201 7.85 -3.64 -1.47
N PHE A 202 8.80 -3.76 -2.39
CA PHE A 202 10.23 -3.73 -2.15
C PHE A 202 10.79 -2.57 -2.95
N ASP A 203 11.43 -1.63 -2.25
CA ASP A 203 12.01 -0.44 -2.87
C ASP A 203 13.25 -0.82 -3.69
N PRO A 204 13.67 0.02 -4.66
CA PRO A 204 14.92 -0.19 -5.39
C PRO A 204 16.09 -0.52 -4.45
N TYR A 205 16.95 -1.44 -4.88
CA TYR A 205 18.07 -2.02 -4.11
C TYR A 205 17.71 -2.94 -2.94
N GLU A 206 16.43 -3.13 -2.58
CA GLU A 206 16.09 -4.11 -1.54
C GLU A 206 16.14 -5.55 -2.04
N VAL A 207 15.61 -5.79 -3.24
CA VAL A 207 15.55 -7.13 -3.87
C VAL A 207 15.95 -7.10 -5.35
N ALA A 208 16.23 -5.92 -5.89
CA ALA A 208 16.55 -5.72 -7.29
C ALA A 208 17.45 -4.50 -7.53
N ALA A 209 18.21 -4.49 -8.63
CA ALA A 209 18.91 -3.31 -9.10
C ALA A 209 17.96 -2.13 -9.36
N TYR A 210 18.45 -0.89 -9.23
CA TYR A 210 17.63 0.31 -9.41
C TYR A 210 16.92 0.39 -10.77
N ALA A 211 17.57 -0.08 -11.84
CA ALA A 211 17.01 -0.08 -13.19
C ALA A 211 15.73 -0.93 -13.32
N GLN A 212 15.51 -1.90 -12.42
CA GLN A 212 14.28 -2.69 -12.38
C GLN A 212 13.11 -1.95 -11.74
N GLY A 213 13.38 -0.82 -11.06
CA GLY A 213 12.39 -0.12 -10.25
C GLY A 213 11.97 -0.92 -9.02
N PRO A 214 10.82 -0.59 -8.40
CA PRO A 214 10.30 -1.39 -7.30
C PRO A 214 9.82 -2.77 -7.75
N VAL A 215 9.91 -3.72 -6.84
CA VAL A 215 9.25 -5.02 -6.99
C VAL A 215 8.05 -5.08 -6.07
N ASP A 216 6.91 -5.51 -6.58
CA ASP A 216 5.69 -5.69 -5.79
C ASP A 216 5.19 -7.13 -5.89
N ILE A 217 4.78 -7.68 -4.75
CA ILE A 217 4.30 -9.06 -4.63
C ILE A 217 2.95 -9.06 -3.93
N LYS A 218 1.96 -9.68 -4.57
CA LYS A 218 0.65 -9.92 -3.97
C LYS A 218 0.60 -11.28 -3.31
N LEU A 219 0.15 -11.36 -2.06
CA LEU A 219 -0.29 -12.59 -1.40
C LEU A 219 -1.81 -12.62 -1.34
N THR A 220 -2.40 -13.68 -1.89
CA THR A 220 -3.83 -13.96 -1.85
C THR A 220 -4.30 -14.37 -0.45
N LEU A 221 -5.61 -14.33 -0.18
CA LEU A 221 -6.18 -14.86 1.08
C LEU A 221 -5.87 -16.33 1.34
N ALA A 222 -5.61 -17.12 0.29
CA ALA A 222 -5.19 -18.51 0.42
C ALA A 222 -3.74 -18.60 0.88
N GLU A 223 -2.84 -17.81 0.30
CA GLU A 223 -1.42 -17.76 0.67
C GLU A 223 -1.21 -17.15 2.08
N LEU A 224 -2.06 -16.18 2.46
CA LEU A 224 -2.11 -15.61 3.81
C LEU A 224 -2.66 -16.59 4.85
N GLY A 225 -3.22 -17.73 4.43
CA GLY A 225 -3.57 -18.84 5.30
C GLY A 225 -4.75 -18.60 6.26
N PRO A 226 -5.01 -19.57 7.15
CA PRO A 226 -6.22 -19.57 7.98
C PRO A 226 -6.20 -18.55 9.11
N ASP A 227 -5.02 -18.15 9.59
CA ASP A 227 -4.86 -17.17 10.67
C ASP A 227 -5.12 -15.73 10.23
N PHE A 228 -5.21 -15.48 8.91
CA PHE A 228 -5.58 -14.17 8.40
C PHE A 228 -7.05 -13.84 8.68
N LYS A 229 -7.29 -12.70 9.32
CA LYS A 229 -8.63 -12.19 9.70
C LYS A 229 -9.38 -11.68 8.47
N ARG A 230 -9.92 -12.60 7.66
CA ARG A 230 -10.72 -12.28 6.46
C ARG A 230 -11.89 -11.33 6.73
N SER A 231 -12.43 -11.34 7.95
CA SER A 231 -13.50 -10.43 8.40
C SER A 231 -13.14 -8.94 8.33
N LEU A 232 -11.84 -8.58 8.24
CA LEU A 232 -11.37 -7.21 8.03
C LEU A 232 -11.57 -6.73 6.58
N LEU A 233 -11.71 -7.65 5.62
CA LEU A 233 -11.86 -7.34 4.19
C LEU A 233 -13.31 -7.40 3.72
N LEU A 234 -14.16 -8.07 4.48
CA LEU A 234 -15.57 -8.24 4.13
C LEU A 234 -16.35 -7.01 4.57
N ALA A 235 -16.99 -6.34 3.60
CA ALA A 235 -18.12 -5.48 3.90
C ALA A 235 -19.22 -6.38 4.48
N ARG A 236 -19.75 -6.01 5.65
CA ARG A 236 -20.97 -6.64 6.17
C ARG A 236 -22.17 -5.95 5.54
#